data_AF-A0AAV8X6J0-F1
#
_entry.id   AF-A0AAV8X6J0-F1
#
_cell.length_a   1.000
_cell.length_b   1.000
_cell.length_c   1.000
_cell.angle_alpha   90.00
_cell.angle_beta   90.00
_cell.angle_gamma   90.00
#
_symmetry.space_group_name_H-M   'P 1'
#
loop_
_entity.id
_entity.type
_entity.pdbx_description
1 polymer ?
#
loop_
_entity_poly.entity_id
_entity_poly.type
_entity_poly.pdbx_seq_one_letter_code
_entity_poly.pdbx_strand_id
1 'polypeptide(L)'
;MKFFIILLAITALSIADELADCKCNEGYAPKKDDTGNVSCYGSILKDNFKSILPCNILTKPTCICSVEATSVVQDPSGTWCGKFSEDKKDRRWPCENKEEWEAFYKKHPEEKPKR
;
A
#
# COMPACT_ATOMS: atom_id res chain seq x y z
N MET A 1 -9.91 43.24 23.66
CA MET A 1 -10.19 41.83 24.04
C MET A 1 -10.92 41.01 22.98
N LYS A 2 -11.67 41.58 22.02
CA LYS A 2 -12.32 40.83 20.93
C LYS A 2 -11.37 40.31 19.82
N PHE A 3 -10.22 40.95 19.62
CA PHE A 3 -9.25 40.57 18.58
C PHE A 3 -8.43 39.30 18.90
N PHE A 4 -8.27 38.95 20.18
CA PHE A 4 -7.49 37.77 20.59
C PHE A 4 -8.20 36.44 20.33
N ILE A 5 -9.54 36.45 20.26
CA ILE A 5 -10.34 35.23 20.07
C ILE A 5 -10.28 34.75 18.62
N ILE A 6 -10.11 35.66 17.66
CA ILE A 6 -10.07 35.32 16.23
C ILE A 6 -8.75 34.62 15.86
N LEU A 7 -7.63 34.97 16.52
CA LEU A 7 -6.32 34.39 16.20
C LEU A 7 -6.19 32.91 16.63
N LEU A 8 -6.94 32.48 17.64
CA LEU A 8 -6.90 31.10 18.17
C LEU A 8 -7.69 30.10 17.31
N ALA A 9 -8.65 30.56 16.52
CA ALA A 9 -9.43 29.69 15.64
C ALA A 9 -8.66 29.29 14.37
N ILE A 10 -7.71 30.12 13.93
CA ILE A 10 -6.97 29.91 12.68
C ILE A 10 -5.93 28.78 12.82
N THR A 11 -5.37 28.57 14.01
CA THR A 11 -4.33 27.54 14.23
C THR A 11 -4.88 26.11 14.35
N ALA A 12 -6.17 25.95 14.66
CA ALA A 12 -6.78 24.62 14.77
C ALA A 12 -7.10 23.99 13.40
N LEU A 13 -7.34 24.79 12.36
CA LEU A 13 -7.66 24.27 11.02
C LEU A 13 -6.47 23.59 10.35
N SER A 14 -5.25 24.09 10.56
CA SER A 14 -4.06 23.59 9.85
C SER A 14 -3.66 22.16 10.23
N ILE A 15 -4.05 21.68 11.41
CA ILE A 15 -3.65 20.36 11.92
C ILE A 15 -4.57 19.25 11.38
N ALA A 16 -5.84 19.60 11.08
CA ALA A 16 -6.81 18.65 10.54
C ALA A 16 -6.53 18.31 9.06
N ASP A 17 -5.98 19.27 8.31
CA ASP A 17 -5.72 19.17 6.87
C ASP A 17 -4.69 18.06 6.55
N GLU A 18 -3.55 18.06 7.27
CA GLU A 18 -2.45 17.12 7.00
C GLU A 18 -2.79 15.64 7.24
N LEU A 19 -3.71 15.34 8.16
CA LEU A 19 -4.16 13.96 8.41
C LEU A 19 -5.15 13.48 7.34
N ALA A 20 -5.93 14.38 6.74
CA ALA A 20 -6.93 14.05 5.74
C ALA A 20 -6.31 13.66 4.38
N ASP A 21 -5.14 14.22 4.05
CA ASP A 21 -4.42 13.93 2.80
C ASP A 21 -3.63 12.61 2.82
N CYS A 22 -3.43 12.02 4.01
CA CYS A 22 -2.72 10.77 4.16
C CYS A 22 -3.66 9.56 3.97
N LYS A 23 -3.63 8.93 2.80
CA LYS A 23 -4.37 7.68 2.55
C LYS A 23 -3.52 6.48 2.93
N CYS A 24 -4.06 5.63 3.79
CA CYS A 24 -3.41 4.41 4.25
C CYS A 24 -4.06 3.17 3.67
N ASN A 25 -3.26 2.12 3.52
CA ASN A 25 -3.73 0.81 3.12
C ASN A 25 -4.58 0.17 4.21
N GLU A 26 -5.35 -0.85 3.83
CA GLU A 26 -6.19 -1.59 4.76
C GLU A 26 -5.37 -2.12 5.96
N GLY A 27 -5.91 -1.96 7.17
CA GLY A 27 -5.23 -2.31 8.42
C GLY A 27 -4.27 -1.25 8.96
N TYR A 28 -4.08 -0.12 8.26
CA TYR A 28 -3.26 1.01 8.68
C TYR A 28 -4.12 2.27 8.87
N ALA A 29 -3.69 3.14 9.79
CA ALA A 29 -4.34 4.44 10.04
C ALA A 29 -3.31 5.59 10.03
N PRO A 30 -3.66 6.77 9.50
CA PRO A 30 -2.76 7.91 9.53
C PRO A 30 -2.57 8.38 10.97
N LYS A 31 -1.32 8.60 11.37
CA LYS A 31 -0.97 9.22 12.66
C LYS A 31 0.19 10.18 12.46
N LYS A 32 0.18 11.24 13.27
CA LYS A 32 1.26 12.22 13.36
C LYS A 32 2.21 11.81 14.49
N ASP A 33 3.51 11.78 14.21
CA ASP A 33 4.54 11.52 15.22
C ASP A 33 4.93 12.78 16.00
N ASP A 34 5.81 12.62 16.99
CA ASP A 34 6.28 13.71 17.86
C ASP A 34 7.09 14.78 17.10
N THR A 35 7.57 14.45 15.90
CA THR A 35 8.29 15.38 15.01
C THR A 35 7.36 16.12 14.04
N GLY A 36 6.08 15.79 14.05
CA GLY A 36 5.06 16.38 13.19
C GLY A 36 4.91 15.68 11.84
N ASN A 37 5.57 14.56 11.59
CA ASN A 37 5.42 13.81 10.35
C ASN A 37 4.18 12.92 10.40
N VAL A 38 3.39 12.91 9.33
CA VAL A 38 2.23 12.02 9.19
C VAL A 38 2.65 10.75 8.44
N SER A 39 2.28 9.59 8.97
CA SER A 39 2.54 8.28 8.35
C SER A 39 1.45 7.28 8.70
N CYS A 40 1.41 6.17 7.98
CA CYS A 40 0.45 5.08 8.16
C CYS A 40 0.97 4.07 9.18
N TYR A 41 0.26 3.92 10.30
CA TYR A 41 0.62 2.99 11.38
C TYR A 41 -0.28 1.76 11.35
N GLY A 42 0.34 0.57 11.32
CA GLY A 42 -0.36 -0.70 11.35
C GLY A 42 -1.05 -0.94 12.69
N SER A 43 -2.31 -1.36 12.65
CA SER A 43 -3.12 -1.62 13.84
C SER A 43 -2.97 -3.04 14.41
N ILE A 44 -2.24 -3.93 13.72
CA ILE A 44 -2.31 -5.40 13.92
C ILE A 44 -1.14 -5.98 14.73
N LEU A 45 -0.08 -5.22 15.02
CA LEU A 45 1.07 -5.78 15.75
C LEU A 45 0.89 -5.61 17.26
N LYS A 46 0.40 -6.68 17.90
CA LYS A 46 0.19 -6.79 19.37
C LYS A 46 1.47 -6.60 20.18
N ASP A 47 2.64 -6.76 19.58
CA ASP A 47 3.94 -6.69 20.26
C ASP A 47 4.85 -5.65 19.60
N ASN A 48 4.78 -4.38 20.04
CA ASN A 48 5.78 -3.29 19.86
C ASN A 48 6.42 -3.01 18.48
N PHE A 49 6.16 -3.80 17.45
CA PHE A 49 6.59 -3.55 16.08
C PHE A 49 5.56 -2.64 15.46
N LYS A 50 5.75 -1.33 15.57
CA LYS A 50 4.97 -0.39 14.77
C LYS A 50 5.44 -0.56 13.33
N SER A 51 4.66 -1.25 12.50
CA SER A 51 4.85 -1.16 11.05
C SER A 51 4.44 0.26 10.64
N ILE A 52 5.42 1.08 10.28
CA ILE A 52 5.24 2.45 9.82
C ILE A 52 5.44 2.44 8.31
N LEU A 53 4.43 2.90 7.59
CA LEU A 53 4.41 3.00 6.14
C LEU A 53 4.24 4.48 5.75
N PRO A 54 4.87 4.95 4.67
CA PRO A 54 4.52 6.26 4.12
C PRO A 54 3.05 6.36 3.72
N CYS A 55 2.53 7.58 3.68
CA CYS A 55 1.19 7.86 3.15
C CYS A 55 1.12 7.59 1.64
N ASN A 56 -0.07 7.31 1.13
CA ASN A 56 -0.38 7.25 -0.30
C ASN A 56 0.48 6.22 -1.06
N ILE A 57 0.87 5.12 -0.39
CA ILE A 57 1.59 4.03 -1.04
C ILE A 57 0.71 3.42 -2.12
N LEU A 58 1.31 3.22 -3.29
CA LEU A 58 0.69 2.50 -4.38
C LEU A 58 0.53 1.02 -4.02
N THR A 59 -0.72 0.58 -3.91
CA THR A 59 -1.04 -0.82 -3.60
C THR A 59 -1.26 -1.61 -4.88
N LYS A 60 -0.38 -2.58 -5.12
CA LYS A 60 -0.52 -3.52 -6.23
C LYS A 60 -1.63 -4.54 -5.91
N PRO A 61 -2.40 -5.00 -6.91
CA PRO A 61 -3.32 -6.11 -6.72
C PRO A 61 -2.59 -7.33 -6.17
N THR A 62 -3.23 -8.09 -5.29
CA THR A 62 -2.67 -9.39 -4.85
C THR A 62 -3.03 -10.44 -5.90
N CYS A 63 -2.06 -11.22 -6.36
CA CYS A 63 -2.30 -12.27 -7.34
C CYS A 63 -3.18 -13.38 -6.73
N ILE A 64 -4.32 -13.67 -7.34
CA ILE A 64 -5.19 -14.78 -6.94
C ILE A 64 -4.75 -16.05 -7.65
N CYS A 65 -4.50 -17.11 -6.88
CA CYS A 65 -4.02 -18.40 -7.35
C CYS A 65 -4.98 -19.51 -6.93
N SER A 66 -5.55 -20.27 -7.87
CA SER A 66 -6.37 -21.46 -7.56
C SER A 66 -5.55 -22.68 -7.14
N VAL A 67 -4.29 -22.73 -7.55
CA VAL A 67 -3.35 -23.77 -7.12
C VAL A 67 -2.66 -23.34 -5.83
N GLU A 68 -2.18 -24.31 -5.05
CA GLU A 68 -1.26 -24.07 -3.92
C GLU A 68 0.10 -23.55 -4.43
N ALA A 69 0.10 -22.32 -4.93
CA ALA A 69 1.26 -21.55 -5.27
C ALA A 69 1.97 -21.09 -4.00
N THR A 70 3.29 -21.08 -4.03
CA THR A 70 4.13 -20.64 -2.91
C THR A 70 4.79 -19.30 -3.17
N SER A 71 4.66 -18.78 -4.39
CA SER A 71 5.26 -17.50 -4.78
C SER A 71 4.43 -16.78 -5.84
N VAL A 72 4.68 -15.48 -5.99
CA VAL A 72 4.22 -14.67 -7.10
C VAL A 72 5.44 -14.19 -7.88
N VAL A 73 5.46 -14.42 -9.18
CA VAL A 73 6.56 -14.08 -10.08
C VAL A 73 6.08 -13.04 -11.07
N GLN A 74 6.85 -11.96 -11.23
CA GLN A 74 6.61 -10.95 -12.24
C GLN A 74 7.72 -10.98 -13.27
N ASP A 75 7.34 -11.02 -14.55
CA ASP A 75 8.24 -10.95 -15.69
C ASP A 75 7.62 -10.06 -16.79
N PRO A 76 8.34 -9.76 -17.88
CA PRO A 76 7.83 -8.86 -18.92
C PRO A 76 6.54 -9.33 -19.60
N SER A 77 6.19 -10.61 -19.44
CA SER A 77 4.95 -11.18 -19.97
C SER A 77 3.76 -11.09 -19.01
N GLY A 78 3.99 -10.82 -17.72
CA GLY A 78 2.93 -10.56 -16.75
C GLY A 78 3.26 -10.96 -15.31
N THR A 79 2.20 -11.05 -14.50
CA THR A 79 2.24 -11.55 -13.12
C THR A 79 1.70 -12.98 -13.07
N TRP A 80 2.40 -13.87 -12.38
CA TRP A 80 2.16 -15.31 -12.36
C TRP A 80 2.21 -15.86 -10.93
N CYS A 81 1.38 -16.84 -10.65
CA CYS A 81 1.51 -17.74 -9.50
C CYS A 81 2.62 -18.75 -9.78
N GLY A 82 3.55 -18.92 -8.84
CA GLY A 82 4.67 -19.86 -8.93
C GLY A 82 4.60 -20.94 -7.86
N LYS A 83 5.02 -22.16 -8.21
CA LYS A 83 5.32 -23.22 -7.23
C LYS A 83 6.69 -23.81 -7.56
N PHE A 84 7.60 -23.72 -6.61
CA PHE A 84 8.88 -24.41 -6.67
C PHE A 84 8.68 -25.85 -6.20
N SER A 85 9.03 -26.81 -7.05
CA SER A 85 9.11 -28.23 -6.67
C SER A 85 10.55 -28.58 -6.34
N GLU A 86 10.77 -29.59 -5.49
CA GLU A 86 12.12 -30.08 -5.14
C GLU A 86 12.94 -30.48 -6.38
N ASP A 87 12.27 -30.88 -7.46
CA ASP A 87 12.85 -31.18 -8.77
C ASP A 87 13.30 -29.94 -9.57
N LYS A 88 13.24 -28.74 -8.98
CA LYS A 88 13.60 -27.44 -9.60
C LYS A 88 12.81 -27.10 -10.86
N LYS A 89 11.66 -27.75 -11.08
CA LYS A 89 10.76 -27.39 -12.18
C LYS A 89 9.87 -26.23 -11.72
N ASP A 90 10.20 -25.03 -12.19
CA ASP A 90 9.36 -23.84 -12.02
C ASP A 90 8.05 -24.07 -12.75
N ARG A 91 6.97 -24.29 -11.98
CA ARG A 91 5.62 -24.26 -12.53
C ARG A 91 5.05 -22.88 -12.32
N ARG A 92 4.56 -22.29 -13.40
CA ARG A 92 3.93 -20.96 -13.42
C ARG A 92 2.52 -21.09 -13.93
N TRP A 93 1.59 -20.43 -13.25
CA TRP A 93 0.20 -20.29 -13.66
C TRP A 93 -0.16 -18.81 -13.69
N PRO A 94 -1.03 -18.39 -14.61
CA PRO A 94 -1.51 -17.02 -14.60
C PRO A 94 -2.25 -16.69 -13.30
N CYS A 95 -2.13 -15.46 -12.81
CA CYS A 95 -3.08 -14.95 -11.81
C CYS A 95 -4.50 -15.00 -12.37
N GLU A 96 -5.49 -15.31 -11.53
CA GLU A 96 -6.89 -15.34 -11.95
C GLU A 96 -7.45 -13.92 -12.13
N ASN A 97 -7.01 -12.97 -11.32
CA ASN A 97 -7.39 -11.57 -11.39
C ASN A 97 -6.55 -10.76 -12.40
N LYS A 98 -6.38 -11.28 -13.63
CA LYS A 98 -5.63 -10.56 -14.68
C LYS A 98 -6.20 -9.19 -14.98
N GLU A 99 -7.52 -9.07 -15.00
CA GLU A 99 -8.20 -7.81 -15.34
C GLU A 99 -7.87 -6.70 -14.32
N GLU A 100 -7.74 -7.04 -13.04
CA GLU A 100 -7.31 -6.09 -12.00
C GLU A 100 -5.87 -5.61 -12.24
N TRP A 101 -4.98 -6.52 -12.62
CA TRP A 101 -3.60 -6.21 -12.97
C TRP A 101 -3.50 -5.34 -14.23
N GLU A 102 -4.28 -5.64 -15.26
CA GLU A 102 -4.34 -4.83 -16.48
C GLU A 102 -4.88 -3.43 -16.19
N ALA A 103 -5.94 -3.32 -15.39
CA ALA A 103 -6.48 -2.04 -14.94
C ALA A 103 -5.46 -1.24 -14.11
N PHE A 104 -4.69 -1.93 -13.26
CA PHE A 104 -3.61 -1.33 -12.48
C PHE A 104 -2.50 -0.78 -13.39
N TYR A 105 -1.97 -1.57 -14.31
CA TYR A 105 -0.91 -1.12 -15.22
C TYR A 105 -1.38 -0.06 -16.22
N LYS A 106 -2.67 -0.02 -16.55
CA LYS A 106 -3.24 1.06 -17.35
C LYS A 106 -3.21 2.40 -16.61
N LYS A 107 -3.39 2.39 -15.28
CA LYS A 107 -3.30 3.58 -14.43
C LYS A 107 -1.85 3.92 -14.05
N HIS A 108 -1.00 2.90 -13.92
CA HIS A 108 0.40 2.99 -13.47
C HIS A 108 1.33 2.28 -14.45
N PRO A 109 1.53 2.83 -15.67
CA PRO A 109 2.36 2.19 -16.69
C PRO A 109 3.83 2.03 -16.28
N GLU A 110 4.33 2.89 -15.39
CA GLU A 110 5.68 2.85 -14.83
C GLU A 110 5.97 1.59 -13.99
N GLU A 111 4.93 0.96 -13.44
CA GLU A 111 5.03 -0.25 -12.61
C GLU A 111 5.08 -1.54 -13.43
N LYS A 112 4.89 -1.47 -14.75
CA LYS A 112 4.90 -2.66 -15.61
C LYS A 112 6.33 -3.23 -15.68
N PRO A 113 6.51 -4.55 -15.49
CA PRO A 113 7.83 -5.17 -15.57
C PRO A 113 8.52 -4.84 -16.91
N LYS A 114 9.74 -4.29 -16.82
CA LYS A 114 10.54 -3.91 -17.99
C LYS A 114 11.22 -5.14 -18.58
N ARG A 115 11.35 -5.15 -19.92
CA ARG A 115 12.12 -6.16 -20.66
C ARG A 115 13.61 -6.05 -20.39
#